data_AF-A0A7Y7TFW8-F1
#
_entry.id   AF-A0A7Y7TFW8-F1
#
_cell.length_a   1.000
_cell.length_b   1.000
_cell.length_c   1.000
_cell.angle_alpha   90.00
_cell.angle_beta   90.00
_cell.angle_gamma   90.00
#
_symmetry.space_group_name_H-M   'P 1'
#
loop_
_entity.id
_entity.type
_entity.pdbx_description
1 polymer ?
#
loop_
_entity_poly.entity_id
_entity_poly.type
_entity_poly.pdbx_seq_one_letter_code
_entity_poly.pdbx_strand_id
1 'polypeptide(L)' 'MKLLFVCSRNRLRSPTAEAVFSTFPGVEARSAGTSHDAEETISAELIDVFQ' A
#
# COMPACT_ATOMS: atom_id res chain seq x y z
N MET A 1 -2.67 8.56 -11.05
CA MET A 1 -3.52 7.44 -10.57
C MET A 1 -2.97 6.99 -9.23
N LYS A 2 -3.83 6.86 -8.21
CA LYS A 2 -3.42 6.42 -6.88
C LYS A 2 -3.74 4.94 -6.68
N LEU A 3 -2.76 4.15 -6.24
CA LEU A 3 -2.88 2.71 -6.03
C LEU A 3 -2.50 2.35 -4.59
N LEU A 4 -3.40 1.71 -3.86
CA LEU A 4 -3.12 1.14 -2.54
C LEU A 4 -3.09 -0.39 -2.64
N PHE A 5 -1.92 -0.99 -2.50
CA PHE A 5 -1.76 -2.44 -2.50
C PHE A 5 -1.93 -3.01 -1.10
N VAL A 6 -2.77 -4.04 -0.96
CA VAL A 6 -3.08 -4.62 0.35
C VAL A 6 -2.68 -6.09 0.40
N CYS A 7 -1.99 -6.50 1.46
CA CYS A 7 -1.83 -7.92 1.81
C CYS A 7 -2.07 -8.14 3.31
N SER A 8 -1.69 -9.29 3.87
CA SER A 8 -1.92 -9.53 5.32
C SER A 8 -0.94 -8.73 6.19
N ARG A 9 0.37 -8.91 5.99
CA ARG A 9 1.42 -8.37 6.88
C ARG A 9 2.22 -7.17 6.34
N ASN A 10 1.92 -6.72 5.12
CA ASN A 10 2.68 -5.66 4.44
C ASN A 10 4.22 -5.89 4.38
N ARG A 11 4.68 -7.13 4.22
CA ARG A 11 6.13 -7.44 4.26
C ARG A 11 6.74 -7.87 2.92
N LEU A 12 5.94 -8.44 2.03
CA LEU A 12 6.43 -9.02 0.76
C LEU A 12 5.56 -8.57 -0.41
N ARG A 13 4.38 -9.18 -0.56
CA ARG A 13 3.53 -9.00 -1.77
C ARG A 13 3.15 -7.54 -2.02
N SER A 14 2.61 -6.85 -1.02
CA SER A 14 2.16 -5.48 -1.21
C SER A 14 3.31 -4.45 -1.30
N PRO A 15 4.41 -4.54 -0.52
CA PRO A 15 5.58 -3.68 -0.76
C PRO A 15 6.26 -3.94 -2.12
N THR A 16 6.29 -5.19 -2.61
CA THR A 16 6.81 -5.47 -3.95
C THR A 16 5.95 -4.82 -5.03
N ALA A 17 4.62 -4.87 -4.90
CA ALA A 17 3.73 -4.18 -5.83
C ALA A 17 3.92 -2.66 -5.76
N GLU A 18 4.01 -2.08 -4.56
CA GLU A 18 4.33 -0.65 -4.41
C GLU A 18 5.63 -0.27 -5.12
N ALA A 19 6.72 -1.01 -4.89
CA ALA A 19 8.02 -0.74 -5.50
C ALA A 19 7.99 -0.85 -7.03
N VAL A 20 7.27 -1.84 -7.59
CA VAL A 20 7.12 -2.02 -9.04
C VAL A 20 6.29 -0.88 -9.63
N PHE A 21 5.11 -0.61 -9.09
CA PHE A 21 4.17 0.33 -9.68
C PHE A 21 4.56 1.80 -9.45
N SER A 22 5.35 2.10 -8.42
CA SER A 22 5.94 3.43 -8.20
C SER A 22 6.87 3.88 -9.33
N THR A 23 7.33 2.96 -10.19
CA THR A 23 8.18 3.30 -11.35
C THR A 23 7.40 3.80 -12.56
N PHE A 24 6.07 3.68 -12.55
CA PHE A 24 5.24 4.00 -13.70
C PHE A 24 4.90 5.51 -13.71
N PRO A 25 5.08 6.22 -14.83
CA PRO A 25 4.76 7.64 -14.91
C PRO A 25 3.29 7.92 -14.55
N GLY A 26 3.08 8.90 -13.66
CA GLY A 26 1.75 9.31 -13.23
C GLY A 26 1.07 8.35 -12.24
N VAL A 27 1.78 7.36 -11.71
CA VAL A 27 1.31 6.48 -10.63
C VAL A 27 1.88 6.93 -9.30
N GLU A 28 1.01 7.09 -8.31
CA GLU A 28 1.38 7.17 -6.90
C GLU A 28 0.94 5.86 -6.25
N ALA A 29 1.90 5.08 -5.75
CA ALA A 29 1.62 3.79 -5.14
C ALA A 29 1.97 3.81 -3.64
N ARG A 30 1.14 3.13 -2.85
CA ARG A 30 1.31 2.86 -1.43
C ARG A 30 0.94 1.41 -1.15
N SER A 31 1.30 0.89 0.02
CA SER A 31 0.90 -0.43 0.46
C SER A 31 0.59 -0.50 1.94
N ALA A 32 -0.31 -1.40 2.32
CA ALA A 32 -0.69 -1.64 3.70
C ALA A 32 -1.05 -3.11 3.95
N GLY A 33 -1.29 -3.46 5.21
CA GLY A 33 -1.60 -4.80 5.67
C GLY A 33 -2.89 -4.86 6.49
N THR A 34 -3.64 -5.96 6.40
CA THR A 34 -4.89 -6.15 7.15
C THR A 34 -4.70 -6.73 8.55
N SER A 35 -3.55 -7.35 8.82
CA SER A 35 -3.27 -7.95 10.13
C SER A 35 -2.81 -6.90 11.13
N HIS A 36 -3.11 -7.12 12.42
CA HIS A 36 -2.61 -6.27 13.51
C HIS A 36 -1.08 -6.24 13.63
N ASP A 37 -0.39 -7.26 13.09
CA ASP A 37 1.06 -7.37 13.04
C ASP A 37 1.66 -6.94 11.69
N ALA A 38 0.90 -6.21 10.86
CA ALA A 38 1.41 -5.67 9.61
C ALA A 38 2.44 -4.56 9.86
N GLU A 39 3.47 -4.48 9.01
CA GLU A 39 4.48 -3.41 9.07
C GLU A 39 3.86 -2.02 8.94
N GLU A 40 2.89 -1.89 8.02
CA GLU A 40 1.96 -0.77 7.95
C GLU A 40 0.52 -1.31 7.94
N THR A 41 -0.26 -1.01 8.97
CA THR A 41 -1.64 -1.50 9.10
C THR A 41 -2.60 -0.57 8.35
N ILE A 42 -3.55 -1.15 7.60
CA ILE A 42 -4.58 -0.38 6.90
C ILE A 42 -5.49 0.36 7.89
N SER A 43 -5.79 1.62 7.61
CA SER A 43 -6.68 2.46 8.41
C SER A 43 -7.60 3.30 7.51
N ALA A 44 -8.71 3.79 8.07
CA ALA A 44 -9.59 4.72 7.37
C ALA A 44 -8.85 6.03 7.04
N GLU A 45 -8.03 6.53 7.97
CA GLU A 45 -7.20 7.72 7.77
C GLU A 45 -6.24 7.55 6.58
N LEU A 46 -5.60 6.38 6.43
CA LEU A 46 -4.74 6.09 5.28
C LEU A 46 -5.51 6.20 3.97
N ILE A 47 -6.77 5.74 3.93
CA ILE A 47 -7.61 5.79 2.73
C ILE A 47 -8.05 7.23 2.45
N ASP A 48 -8.44 7.97 3.48
CA ASP A 48 -8.94 9.35 3.35
C ASP A 48 -7.84 10.33 2.94
N VAL A 49 -6.63 10.19 3.50
CA VAL A 49 -5.48 11.05 3.17
C VAL A 49 -4.90 10.70 1.78
N PHE A 50 -5.13 9.47 1.31
CA PHE A 50 -4.66 9.00 0.01
C PHE A 50 -5.68 9.15 -1.13
N GLN A 51 -6.73 9.96 -0.96
CA GLN A 51 -7.69 10.35 -2.02
C GLN A 51 -7.06 11.26 -3.07
#